data_AF-A0A9Q0K670-F1
#
_entry.id   AF-A0A9Q0K670-F1
#
_cell.length_a   1.000
_cell.length_b   1.000
_cell.length_c   1.000
_cell.angle_alpha   90.00
_cell.angle_beta   90.00
_cell.angle_gamma   90.00
#
_symmetry.space_group_name_H-M   'P 1'
#
loop_
_entity.id
_entity.type
_entity.pdbx_description
1 polymer ?
#
loop_
_entity_poly.entity_id
_entity_poly.type
_entity_poly.pdbx_seq_one_letter_code
_entity_poly.pdbx_strand_id
1 'polypeptide(L)'
;MLYPVSLLVEVVERRSRPFSYLRAYFDILPLFAMAEEELVDPKKYLEERCKPKCVKPLLEYQACVKRIQGDQTGHKHCTGQYFDYWSCVDKCVAPKLFEMLK
;
A
#
# COMPACT_ATOMS: atom_id res chain seq x y z
N MET A 1 -3.94 -20.37 21.26
CA MET A 1 -2.73 -20.15 20.42
C MET A 1 -3.12 -19.30 19.21
N LEU A 2 -3.59 -18.08 19.46
CA LEU A 2 -4.15 -17.16 18.46
C LEU A 2 -3.46 -15.82 18.69
N TYR A 3 -2.39 -15.54 17.94
CA TYR A 3 -1.85 -14.20 17.85
C TYR A 3 -2.44 -13.51 16.62
N PRO A 4 -2.86 -12.24 16.74
CA PRO A 4 -3.99 -11.71 16.00
C PRO A 4 -3.58 -11.23 14.60
N VAL A 5 -4.35 -11.68 13.61
CA VAL A 5 -4.31 -11.27 12.19
C VAL A 5 -4.70 -9.78 11.99
N SER A 6 -5.03 -9.07 13.07
CA SER A 6 -5.56 -7.70 13.06
C SER A 6 -4.53 -6.62 12.72
N LEU A 7 -3.23 -6.85 12.93
CA LEU A 7 -2.20 -5.81 12.75
C LEU A 7 -1.74 -5.62 11.29
N LEU A 8 -2.06 -6.55 10.39
CA LEU A 8 -1.70 -6.43 8.97
C LEU A 8 -2.74 -5.64 8.14
N VAL A 9 -3.96 -5.44 8.66
CA VAL A 9 -5.06 -4.80 7.93
C VAL A 9 -4.93 -3.25 7.93
N GLU A 10 -4.35 -2.65 8.97
CA GLU A 10 -4.21 -1.18 9.05
C GLU A 10 -3.23 -0.58 8.03
N VAL A 11 -2.22 -1.34 7.58
CA VAL A 11 -1.23 -0.85 6.60
C VAL A 11 -1.81 -0.80 5.18
N VAL A 12 -2.72 -1.72 4.83
CA VAL A 12 -3.30 -1.80 3.48
C VAL A 12 -4.37 -0.74 3.25
N GLU A 13 -5.04 -0.25 4.30
CA GLU A 13 -6.18 0.66 4.16
C GLU A 13 -5.84 2.16 4.19
N ARG A 14 -4.56 2.53 4.13
CA ARG A 14 -4.15 3.90 3.79
C ARG A 14 -4.13 4.19 2.29
N ARG A 15 -4.26 3.17 1.42
CA ARG A 15 -4.18 3.37 -0.03
C ARG A 15 -5.53 3.74 -0.69
N SER A 16 -6.65 3.67 0.05
CA SER A 16 -7.99 3.62 -0.59
C SER A 16 -9.20 4.18 0.20
N ARG A 17 -9.10 5.15 1.13
CA ARG A 17 -10.32 5.66 1.84
C ARG A 17 -10.82 7.04 1.38
N PRO A 18 -12.16 7.22 1.22
CA PRO A 18 -12.79 8.37 0.59
C PRO A 18 -13.13 9.51 1.58
N PHE A 19 -13.41 10.69 1.02
CA PHE A 19 -13.96 11.99 1.47
C PHE A 19 -14.43 12.27 2.94
N SER A 20 -14.56 11.31 3.85
CA SER A 20 -14.95 11.55 5.26
C SER A 20 -13.80 12.03 6.16
N TYR A 21 -12.55 11.98 5.68
CA TYR A 21 -11.35 12.42 6.39
C TYR A 21 -11.19 13.96 6.44
N LEU A 22 -12.04 14.72 5.74
CA LEU A 22 -11.96 16.18 5.65
C LEU A 22 -12.36 16.92 6.94
N ARG A 23 -13.19 16.31 7.80
CA ARG A 23 -13.73 17.01 8.98
C ARG A 23 -12.73 17.12 10.13
N ALA A 24 -11.76 16.20 10.22
CA ALA A 24 -10.66 16.29 11.18
C ALA A 24 -9.52 17.21 10.70
N TYR A 25 -9.49 17.52 9.40
CA TYR A 25 -8.45 18.35 8.79
C TYR A 25 -8.65 19.85 9.04
N PHE A 26 -9.91 20.28 9.24
CA PHE A 26 -10.25 21.69 9.39
C PHE A 26 -9.93 22.26 10.79
N ASP A 27 -9.93 21.43 11.84
CA ASP A 27 -9.66 21.86 13.22
C ASP A 27 -8.15 21.94 13.56
N ILE A 28 -7.27 21.38 12.71
CA ILE A 28 -5.80 21.36 12.90
C ILE A 28 -5.11 22.54 12.17
N LEU A 29 -5.88 23.39 11.49
CA LEU A 29 -5.39 24.42 10.57
C LEU A 29 -4.38 25.46 11.12
N PRO A 30 -4.31 25.84 12.42
CA PRO A 30 -3.40 26.91 12.82
C PRO A 30 -1.95 26.46 13.09
N LEU A 31 -1.64 25.16 13.09
CA LEU A 31 -0.27 24.66 13.36
C LEU A 31 0.51 24.23 12.10
N PHE A 32 -0.17 24.02 10.97
CA PHE A 32 0.46 23.47 9.75
C PHE A 32 1.08 24.53 8.82
N ALA A 33 0.91 25.83 9.12
CA ALA A 33 1.35 26.93 8.26
C ALA A 33 2.86 27.28 8.33
N MET A 34 3.68 26.47 9.03
CA MET A 34 5.15 26.61 9.09
C MET A 34 5.89 25.31 8.76
N ALA A 35 5.25 24.36 8.07
CA ALA A 35 5.83 23.05 7.75
C ALA A 35 5.66 22.70 6.26
N GLU A 36 5.83 23.67 5.37
CA GLU A 36 5.79 23.48 3.91
C GLU A 36 7.14 23.01 3.31
N GLU A 37 8.01 22.37 4.09
CA GLU A 37 9.07 21.57 3.48
C GLU A 37 8.42 20.24 3.03
N GLU A 38 8.25 20.08 1.71
CA GLU A 38 7.65 18.91 1.08
C GLU A 38 8.38 17.62 1.52
N LEU A 39 7.93 17.03 2.63
CA LEU A 39 8.49 15.79 3.15
C LEU A 39 8.05 14.65 2.21
N VAL A 40 8.81 14.45 1.14
CA VAL A 40 8.61 13.36 0.19
C VAL A 40 8.94 12.05 0.89
N ASP A 41 7.92 11.19 1.11
CA ASP A 41 8.13 9.83 1.61
C ASP A 41 9.05 9.04 0.65
N PRO A 42 10.30 8.74 1.03
CA PRO A 42 11.25 8.05 0.16
C PRO A 42 10.76 6.67 -0.25
N LYS A 43 9.90 6.03 0.56
CA LYS A 43 9.32 4.73 0.27
C LYS A 43 8.47 4.77 -1.01
N LYS A 44 7.59 5.75 -1.15
CA LYS A 44 6.70 5.87 -2.32
C LYS A 44 7.50 5.98 -3.63
N TYR A 45 8.59 6.73 -3.60
CA TYR A 45 9.48 6.88 -4.74
C TYR A 45 10.17 5.56 -5.13
N LEU A 46 10.64 4.82 -4.12
CA LEU A 46 11.29 3.53 -4.32
C LEU A 46 10.30 2.47 -4.80
N GLU A 47 9.05 2.49 -4.32
CA GLU A 47 7.97 1.61 -4.80
C GLU A 47 7.77 1.77 -6.30
N GLU A 48 7.58 3.00 -6.82
CA GLU A 48 7.38 3.24 -8.25
C GLU A 48 8.55 2.75 -9.10
N ARG A 49 9.78 2.92 -8.61
CA ARG A 49 10.99 2.39 -9.28
C ARG A 49 11.08 0.87 -9.27
N CYS A 50 10.47 0.21 -8.29
CA CYS A 50 10.50 -1.24 -8.12
C CYS A 50 9.35 -1.98 -8.83
N LYS A 51 8.21 -1.32 -9.09
CA LYS A 51 7.09 -1.88 -9.87
C LYS A 51 7.49 -2.51 -11.22
N PRO A 52 8.27 -1.85 -12.10
CA PRO A 52 8.64 -2.44 -13.39
C PRO A 52 9.57 -3.65 -13.28
N LYS A 53 10.12 -3.96 -12.09
CA LYS A 53 10.94 -5.16 -11.86
C LYS A 53 10.08 -6.36 -11.44
N CYS A 54 8.86 -6.14 -10.98
CA CYS A 54 7.94 -7.14 -10.44
C CYS A 54 6.76 -7.42 -11.39
N VAL A 55 6.99 -7.38 -12.70
CA VAL A 55 5.93 -7.46 -13.72
C VAL A 55 5.24 -8.83 -13.73
N LYS A 56 6.00 -9.92 -13.53
CA LYS A 56 5.43 -11.27 -13.53
C LYS A 56 4.33 -11.46 -12.46
N PRO A 57 4.58 -11.24 -11.15
CA PRO A 57 3.53 -11.37 -10.14
C PRO A 57 2.43 -10.31 -10.30
N LEU A 58 2.72 -9.14 -10.88
CA LEU A 58 1.70 -8.15 -11.22
C LEU A 58 0.69 -8.69 -12.25
N LEU A 59 1.15 -9.37 -13.29
CA LEU A 59 0.28 -9.97 -14.31
C LEU A 59 -0.59 -11.09 -13.72
N GLU A 60 -0.03 -11.91 -12.84
CA GLU A 60 -0.76 -12.97 -12.13
C GLU A 60 -1.84 -12.40 -11.21
N TYR A 61 -1.53 -11.32 -10.48
CA TYR A 61 -2.50 -10.59 -9.69
C TYR A 61 -3.62 -10.00 -10.55
N GLN A 62 -3.29 -9.34 -11.67
CA GLN A 62 -4.29 -8.80 -12.60
C GLN A 62 -5.19 -9.88 -13.21
N ALA A 63 -4.63 -11.04 -13.54
CA ALA A 63 -5.41 -12.19 -14.01
C ALA A 63 -6.37 -12.69 -12.92
N CYS A 64 -5.93 -12.74 -11.67
CA CYS A 64 -6.79 -13.07 -10.55
C CYS A 64 -7.92 -12.04 -10.37
N VAL A 65 -7.62 -10.74 -10.44
CA VAL A 65 -8.62 -9.67 -10.33
C VAL A 65 -9.71 -9.82 -11.39
N LYS A 66 -9.33 -10.05 -12.66
CA LYS A 66 -10.28 -10.30 -13.76
C LYS A 66 -11.16 -11.53 -13.51
N ARG A 67 -10.61 -12.60 -12.91
CA ARG A 67 -11.37 -13.80 -12.58
C ARG A 67 -12.42 -13.56 -11.49
N ILE A 68 -12.11 -12.73 -10.50
CA ILE A 68 -13.02 -12.47 -9.36
C ILE A 68 -14.03 -11.35 -9.63
N GLN A 69 -13.85 -10.52 -10.67
CA GLN A 69 -14.77 -9.43 -11.02
C GLN A 69 -16.22 -9.88 -11.24
N GLY A 70 -16.44 -11.13 -11.69
CA GLY A 70 -17.78 -11.69 -11.90
C GLY A 70 -18.34 -12.47 -10.70
N ASP A 71 -17.64 -12.52 -9.58
CA ASP A 71 -18.05 -13.33 -8.43
C ASP A 71 -18.94 -12.55 -7.46
N GLN A 72 -20.19 -13.00 -7.30
CA GLN A 72 -21.17 -12.39 -6.40
C GLN A 72 -21.18 -13.03 -5.01
N THR A 73 -20.46 -14.14 -4.82
CA THR A 73 -20.44 -14.91 -3.56
C THR A 73 -19.57 -14.27 -2.48
N GLY A 74 -18.64 -13.38 -2.85
CA GLY A 74 -17.72 -12.73 -1.93
C GLY A 74 -16.66 -13.65 -1.32
N HIS A 75 -16.60 -14.93 -1.72
CA HIS A 75 -15.65 -15.90 -1.18
C HIS A 75 -14.33 -15.99 -1.97
N LYS A 76 -14.29 -15.49 -3.21
CA LYS A 76 -13.05 -15.48 -4.01
C LYS A 76 -12.21 -14.26 -3.67
N HIS A 77 -10.92 -14.50 -3.40
CA HIS A 77 -9.96 -13.45 -3.09
C HIS A 77 -8.65 -13.65 -3.85
N CYS A 78 -7.93 -12.55 -4.07
CA CYS A 78 -6.61 -12.52 -4.71
C CYS A 78 -5.49 -12.18 -3.72
N THR A 79 -5.71 -12.41 -2.42
CA THR A 79 -4.76 -12.07 -1.35
C THR A 79 -3.43 -12.78 -1.53
N GLY A 80 -3.42 -14.04 -1.98
CA GLY A 80 -2.18 -14.77 -2.29
C GLY A 80 -1.34 -14.06 -3.35
N GLN A 81 -1.92 -13.80 -4.53
CA GLN A 81 -1.21 -13.13 -5.62
C GLN A 81 -0.82 -11.68 -5.25
N TYR A 82 -1.64 -11.01 -4.44
CA TYR A 82 -1.32 -9.70 -3.91
C TYR A 82 -0.07 -9.75 -3.02
N PHE A 83 0.02 -10.72 -2.11
CA PHE A 83 1.22 -10.90 -1.27
C PHE A 83 2.46 -11.27 -2.08
N ASP A 84 2.33 -12.07 -3.13
CA ASP A 84 3.46 -12.39 -4.02
C ASP A 84 3.99 -11.14 -4.74
N TYR A 85 3.09 -10.31 -5.27
CA TYR A 85 3.45 -9.04 -5.91
C TYR A 85 4.13 -8.08 -4.93
N TRP A 86 3.53 -7.87 -3.75
CA TRP A 86 4.08 -6.97 -2.74
C TRP A 86 5.37 -7.49 -2.13
N SER A 87 5.51 -8.80 -1.92
CA SER A 87 6.76 -9.40 -1.47
C SER A 87 7.92 -9.09 -2.44
N CYS A 88 7.65 -9.11 -3.75
CA CYS A 88 8.66 -8.72 -4.75
C CYS A 88 9.03 -7.24 -4.64
N VAL A 89 8.03 -6.36 -4.53
CA VAL A 89 8.25 -4.90 -4.41
C VAL A 89 9.01 -4.58 -3.13
N ASP A 90 8.60 -5.15 -1.99
CA ASP A 90 9.23 -4.92 -0.69
C ASP A 90 10.67 -5.42 -0.67
N LYS A 91 10.96 -6.59 -1.25
CA LYS A 91 12.35 -7.09 -1.42
C LYS A 91 13.22 -6.13 -2.23
N CYS A 92 12.65 -5.43 -3.20
CA CYS A 92 13.36 -4.42 -4.00
C CYS A 92 13.55 -3.09 -3.26
N VAL A 93 12.57 -2.68 -2.46
CA VAL A 93 12.57 -1.40 -1.73
C VAL A 93 13.42 -1.46 -0.47
N ALA A 94 13.36 -2.56 0.29
CA ALA A 94 14.00 -2.71 1.59
C ALA A 94 15.46 -2.24 1.66
N PRO A 95 16.40 -2.72 0.81
CA PRO A 95 17.81 -2.30 0.93
C PRO A 95 18.00 -0.80 0.73
N LYS A 96 17.24 -0.19 -0.18
CA LYS A 96 17.36 1.24 -0.52
C LYS A 96 16.67 2.14 0.48
N LEU A 97 15.59 1.66 1.07
CA LEU A 97 14.82 2.43 2.03
C LEU A 97 15.60 2.62 3.32
N PHE A 98 16.24 1.56 3.83
CA PHE A 98 17.04 1.65 5.06
C PHE A 98 18.33 2.48 4.90
N GLU A 99 18.83 2.67 3.67
CA GLU A 99 19.93 3.61 3.40
C GLU A 99 19.48 5.08 3.49
N MET A 100 18.20 5.36 3.20
CA MET A 100 17.63 6.72 3.19
C MET A 100 17.04 7.15 4.53
N LEU A 101 16.72 6.19 5.40
CA LEU A 101 16.21 6.43 6.74
C LEU A 101 17.38 6.58 7.72
N LYS A 102 17.45 7.73 8.41
CA LYS A 102 18.40 8.00 9.50
C LYS A 102 17.76 7.71 10.85
#